data_AF-A0A2H0UQN0-F1
#
_entry.id   AF-A0A2H0UQN0-F1
#
_cell.length_a   1.000
_cell.length_b   1.000
_cell.length_c   1.000
_cell.angle_alpha   90.00
_cell.angle_beta   90.00
_cell.angle_gamma   90.00
#
_symmetry.space_group_name_H-M   'P 1'
#
loop_
_entity.id
_entity.type
_entity.pdbx_description
1 polymer ?
#
loop_
_entity_poly.entity_id
_entity_poly.type
_entity_poly.pdbx_seq_one_letter_code
_entity_poly.pdbx_strand_id
1 'polypeptide(L)'
;MKVVAGCDGYNAEKLAGLLKERWPVDVDQAYEAAMQVDFGVESSLVVMTEDEVRFDGDEDLHPRYRETFSQPEFNPRWEYGVADYVVVVDV
;
A
#
# COMPACT_ATOMS: atom_id res chain seq x y z
N MET A 1 -5.64 5.30 5.25
CA MET A 1 -4.30 4.91 4.76
C MET A 1 -4.46 3.78 3.75
N LYS A 2 -3.61 3.72 2.72
CA LYS A 2 -3.61 2.69 1.69
C LYS A 2 -2.18 2.21 1.45
N VAL A 3 -1.97 0.90 1.44
CA VAL A 3 -0.68 0.25 1.17
C VAL A 3 -0.83 -0.61 -0.08
N VAL A 4 0.00 -0.36 -1.08
CA VAL A 4 -0.10 -0.92 -2.41
C VAL A 4 1.24 -1.52 -2.82
N ALA A 5 1.23 -2.76 -3.29
CA ALA A 5 2.41 -3.41 -3.85
C ALA A 5 2.10 -3.96 -5.25
N GLY A 6 3.14 -4.08 -6.08
CA GLY A 6 3.05 -4.68 -7.42
C GLY A 6 3.06 -6.22 -7.44
N CYS A 7 3.03 -6.87 -6.28
CA CYS A 7 3.08 -8.33 -6.13
C CYS A 7 1.67 -8.96 -6.04
N ASP A 8 1.61 -10.28 -5.87
CA ASP A 8 0.37 -11.09 -5.79
C ASP A 8 -0.45 -10.91 -4.49
N GLY A 9 0.03 -10.11 -3.54
CA GLY A 9 -0.67 -9.81 -2.30
C GLY A 9 -0.64 -10.92 -1.24
N TYR A 10 0.20 -11.96 -1.40
CA TYR A 10 0.29 -13.10 -0.47
C TYR A 10 0.41 -12.72 1.02
N ASN A 11 1.14 -11.63 1.33
CA ASN A 11 1.37 -11.17 2.69
C ASN A 11 0.41 -10.05 3.17
N ALA A 12 -0.64 -9.73 2.43
CA ALA A 12 -1.57 -8.64 2.79
C ALA A 12 -2.26 -8.87 4.14
N GLU A 13 -2.71 -10.09 4.46
CA GLU A 13 -3.34 -10.38 5.76
C GLU A 13 -2.34 -10.25 6.92
N LYS A 14 -1.09 -10.66 6.71
CA LYS A 14 -0.02 -10.54 7.70
C LYS A 14 0.29 -9.07 7.99
N LEU A 15 0.36 -8.24 6.94
CA LEU A 15 0.49 -6.79 7.09
C LEU A 15 -0.72 -6.18 7.81
N ALA A 16 -1.93 -6.57 7.42
CA ALA A 16 -3.16 -6.08 8.04
C ALA A 16 -3.22 -6.38 9.55
N GLY A 17 -2.83 -7.59 9.97
CA GLY A 17 -2.71 -7.93 11.39
C GLY A 17 -1.70 -7.05 12.11
N LEU A 18 -0.52 -6.85 11.51
CA LEU A 18 0.54 -6.02 12.08
C LEU A 18 0.12 -4.55 12.24
N LEU A 19 -0.55 -3.98 11.23
CA LEU A 19 -1.04 -2.60 11.27
C LEU A 19 -2.15 -2.41 12.31
N LYS A 20 -3.05 -3.41 12.47
CA LYS A 20 -4.08 -3.38 13.53
C LYS A 20 -3.47 -3.31 14.93
N GLU A 21 -2.42 -4.07 15.18
CA GLU A 21 -1.74 -4.10 16.48
C GLU A 21 -0.96 -2.82 16.78
N ARG A 22 -0.44 -2.16 15.75
CA ARG A 22 0.41 -0.96 15.87
C ARG A 22 -0.34 0.35 15.72
N TRP A 23 -1.64 0.31 15.42
CA TRP A 23 -2.42 1.51 15.13
C TRP A 23 -2.44 2.51 16.30
N PRO A 24 -2.33 3.83 16.04
CA PRO A 24 -2.13 4.50 14.75
C PRO A 24 -0.67 4.50 14.27
N VAL A 25 -0.47 4.51 12.95
CA VAL A 25 0.86 4.62 12.31
C VAL A 25 0.87 5.69 11.22
N ASP A 26 2.02 6.28 10.96
CA ASP A 26 2.26 7.16 9.81
C ASP A 26 2.69 6.38 8.54
N VAL A 27 2.91 7.09 7.42
CA VAL A 27 3.27 6.47 6.14
C VAL A 27 4.63 5.77 6.18
N ASP A 28 5.59 6.25 6.97
CA ASP A 28 6.92 5.65 7.08
C ASP A 28 6.87 4.36 7.91
N GLN A 29 6.18 4.39 9.05
CA GLN A 29 5.96 3.22 9.90
C GLN A 29 5.18 2.11 9.19
N ALA A 30 4.17 2.48 8.39
CA ALA A 30 3.43 1.51 7.57
C ALA A 30 4.27 0.94 6.43
N TYR A 31 5.17 1.74 5.85
CA TYR A 31 6.13 1.28 4.85
C TYR A 31 7.12 0.28 5.45
N GLU A 32 7.71 0.59 6.59
CA GLU A 32 8.59 -0.32 7.33
C GLU A 32 7.87 -1.63 7.72
N ALA A 33 6.61 -1.54 8.16
CA ALA A 33 5.80 -2.71 8.48
C ALA A 33 5.55 -3.59 7.25
N ALA A 34 5.29 -2.99 6.08
CA ALA A 34 5.11 -3.71 4.82
C ALA A 34 6.40 -4.40 4.36
N MET A 35 7.55 -3.74 4.48
CA MET A 35 8.86 -4.33 4.20
C MET A 35 9.19 -5.46 5.18
N GLN A 36 8.87 -5.32 6.47
CA GLN A 36 9.11 -6.33 7.50
C GLN A 36 8.39 -7.66 7.22
N VAL A 37 7.26 -7.62 6.53
CA VAL A 37 6.44 -8.81 6.23
C VAL A 37 6.55 -9.28 4.79
N ASP A 38 7.49 -8.74 4.01
CA ASP A 38 7.67 -9.02 2.58
C ASP A 38 6.37 -8.79 1.78
N PHE A 39 5.63 -7.72 2.09
CA PHE A 39 4.42 -7.37 1.34
C PHE A 39 4.74 -6.80 -0.05
N GLY A 40 5.91 -6.18 -0.21
CA GLY A 40 6.36 -5.63 -1.48
C GLY A 40 7.87 -5.47 -1.50
N VAL A 41 8.38 -4.92 -2.60
CA VAL A 41 9.78 -4.48 -2.71
C VAL A 41 9.83 -2.98 -2.87
N GLU A 42 10.97 -2.38 -2.51
CA GLU A 42 11.22 -0.94 -2.49
C GLU A 42 10.75 -0.23 -3.78
N SER A 43 11.02 -0.81 -4.95
CA SER A 43 10.65 -0.24 -6.25
C SER A 43 9.16 -0.31 -6.60
N SER A 44 8.33 -0.97 -5.79
CA SER A 44 6.90 -1.21 -6.11
C SER A 44 5.95 -1.01 -4.94
N LEU A 45 6.47 -0.68 -3.74
CA LEU A 45 5.69 -0.47 -2.54
C LEU A 45 5.33 1.01 -2.39
N VAL A 46 4.04 1.30 -2.39
CA VAL A 46 3.49 2.64 -2.21
C VAL A 46 2.62 2.66 -0.96
N VAL A 47 2.91 3.57 -0.05
CA VAL A 47 2.08 3.83 1.13
C VAL A 47 1.56 5.25 1.05
N MET A 48 0.26 5.45 1.30
CA MET A 48 -0.32 6.78 1.20
C MET A 48 -1.47 7.03 2.18
N THR A 49 -1.61 8.28 2.59
CA THR A 49 -2.79 8.86 3.27
C THR A 49 -3.45 9.87 2.33
N GLU A 50 -4.45 10.62 2.80
CA GLU A 50 -5.08 11.69 2.01
C GLU A 50 -4.09 12.83 1.65
N ASP A 51 -3.05 13.02 2.45
CA ASP A 51 -2.13 14.14 2.32
C ASP A 51 -0.69 13.70 2.01
N GLU A 52 -0.30 12.49 2.44
CA GLU A 52 1.08 12.02 2.37
C GLU A 52 1.23 10.80 1.46
N VAL A 53 2.43 10.64 0.88
CA VAL A 53 2.84 9.50 0.07
C VAL A 53 4.26 9.14 0.46
N ARG A 54 4.50 7.83 0.64
CA ARG A 54 5.82 7.23 0.77
C ARG A 54 6.02 6.22 -0.36
N PHE A 55 7.03 6.46 -1.19
CA PHE A 55 7.46 5.64 -2.32
C PHE A 55 8.95 5.87 -2.57
N ASP A 56 9.71 4.79 -2.82
CA ASP A 56 11.17 4.83 -3.08
C ASP A 56 11.55 4.54 -4.53
N GLY A 57 10.57 4.47 -5.46
CA GLY A 57 10.89 4.24 -6.87
C GLY A 57 11.52 5.46 -7.53
N ASP A 58 12.25 5.19 -8.61
CA ASP A 58 12.98 6.20 -9.40
C ASP A 58 12.07 7.06 -10.31
N GLU A 59 10.79 6.70 -10.43
CA GLU A 59 9.82 7.34 -11.33
C GLU A 59 8.72 8.09 -10.55
N ASP A 60 8.12 9.10 -11.16
CA ASP A 60 7.00 9.82 -10.55
C ASP A 60 5.74 8.94 -10.48
N LEU A 61 5.14 8.87 -9.28
CA LEU A 61 3.95 8.06 -9.06
C LEU A 61 2.79 8.49 -9.98
N HIS A 62 2.25 7.54 -10.75
CA HIS A 62 1.17 7.81 -11.69
C HIS A 62 -0.08 8.44 -10.99
N PRO A 63 -0.74 9.47 -11.56
CA PRO A 63 -1.84 10.20 -10.90
C PRO A 63 -3.00 9.33 -10.39
N ARG A 64 -3.26 8.20 -11.07
CA ARG A 64 -4.25 7.18 -10.68
C ARG A 64 -4.15 6.75 -9.21
N TYR A 65 -2.97 6.74 -8.61
CA TYR A 65 -2.84 6.40 -7.19
C TYR A 65 -3.62 7.35 -6.29
N ARG A 66 -3.55 8.66 -6.58
CA ARG A 66 -4.33 9.69 -5.88
C ARG A 66 -5.80 9.65 -6.26
N GLU A 67 -6.12 9.57 -7.55
CA GLU A 67 -7.51 9.57 -8.04
C GLU A 67 -8.35 8.41 -7.49
N THR A 68 -7.71 7.29 -7.19
CA THR A 68 -8.37 6.06 -6.70
C THR A 68 -8.12 5.78 -5.23
N PHE A 69 -7.60 6.76 -4.47
CA PHE A 69 -7.34 6.60 -3.05
C PHE A 69 -8.60 6.20 -2.27
N SER A 70 -9.73 6.87 -2.55
CA SER A 70 -11.04 6.61 -1.93
C SER A 70 -11.71 5.31 -2.38
N GLN A 71 -11.08 4.56 -3.29
CA GLN A 71 -11.55 3.26 -3.76
C GLN A 71 -10.68 2.17 -3.09
N PRO A 72 -11.06 1.66 -1.90
CA PRO A 72 -10.22 0.73 -1.14
C PRO A 72 -9.98 -0.58 -1.87
N GLU A 73 -10.92 -1.01 -2.71
CA GLU A 73 -10.84 -2.24 -3.50
C GLU A 73 -10.00 -2.10 -4.78
N PHE A 74 -9.56 -0.89 -5.11
CA PHE A 74 -8.82 -0.62 -6.35
C PHE A 74 -7.32 -0.55 -6.10
N ASN A 75 -6.53 -1.40 -6.76
CA ASN A 75 -5.07 -1.28 -6.79
C ASN A 75 -4.65 -0.58 -8.11
N PRO A 76 -4.19 0.67 -8.04
CA PRO A 76 -3.65 1.36 -9.22
C PRO A 76 -2.35 0.66 -9.67
N ARG A 77 -2.38 -0.01 -10.82
CA ARG A 77 -1.15 -0.43 -11.53
C ARG A 77 -0.68 0.68 -12.48
N TRP A 78 0.64 0.79 -12.65
CA TRP A 78 1.28 1.82 -13.49
C TRP A 78 0.74 1.89 -14.93
N GLU A 79 0.44 0.75 -15.55
CA GLU A 79 -0.08 0.73 -16.93
C GLU A 79 -1.52 0.20 -17.01
N TYR A 80 -1.83 -0.98 -16.45
CA TYR A 80 -3.16 -1.61 -16.50
C TYR A 80 -3.33 -2.57 -15.31
N GLY A 81 -4.47 -2.52 -14.60
CA GLY A 81 -4.81 -3.56 -13.63
C GLY A 81 -5.78 -3.12 -12.52
N VAL A 82 -6.48 -4.11 -11.99
CA VAL A 82 -7.26 -4.08 -10.75
C VAL A 82 -6.49 -4.87 -9.68
N ALA A 83 -6.86 -4.72 -8.42
CA ALA A 83 -6.27 -5.54 -7.35
C ALA A 83 -6.73 -7.00 -7.51
N ASP A 84 -5.78 -7.94 -7.53
CA ASP A 84 -6.13 -9.37 -7.46
C ASP A 84 -6.40 -9.79 -6.00
N TYR A 85 -5.91 -9.01 -5.02
CA TYR A 85 -6.06 -9.28 -3.59
C TYR A 85 -6.14 -7.97 -2.77
N VAL A 86 -7.17 -7.82 -1.94
CA VAL A 86 -7.43 -6.63 -1.10
C VAL A 86 -7.79 -7.08 0.31
N VAL A 87 -7.18 -6.43 1.31
CA VAL A 87 -7.58 -6.56 2.72
C VAL A 87 -7.92 -5.18 3.26
N VAL A 88 -9.16 -5.02 3.73
CA VAL A 88 -9.61 -3.80 4.39
C VAL A 88 -9.48 -3.95 5.90
N VAL A 89 -8.78 -3.00 6.51
CA VAL A 89 -8.56 -2.94 7.96
C VAL A 89 -9.50 -1.89 8.55
N ASP A 90 -10.44 -2.33 9.39
CA ASP A 90 -11.30 -1.46 10.21
C ASP A 90 -10.66 -1.33 11.60
N VAL A 91 -10.29 -0.10 11.99
CA VAL A 91 -9.49 0.29 13.18
C VAL A 91 -10.02 1.58 13.80
#